data_AF-A0A939PBN3-F1
#
_entry.id   AF-A0A939PBN3-F1
#
_cell.length_a   1.000
_cell.length_b   1.000
_cell.length_c   1.000
_cell.angle_alpha   90.00
_cell.angle_beta   90.00
_cell.angle_gamma   90.00
#
_symmetry.space_group_name_H-M   'P 1'
#
loop_
_entity.id
_entity.type
_entity.pdbx_description
1 polymer ?
#
loop_
_entity_poly.entity_id
_entity_poly.type
_entity_poly.pdbx_seq_one_letter_code
_entity_poly.pdbx_strand_id
1 'polypeptide(L)'
;MTDSPQGPAATSHLPAASSPDLAYRSRTPEPTSELDKTDHPMHQAASQTCPTPTRARLLRDIARPVHSGIVGPYANDWLRAAFVEALVSDERLPDVVTTRHDLDLMLCGRADQLALVELEDRLHVFGALEEAIEHLETMADRIRSGQGAPTAIWFATPGQDSDVVYQTIEYWAGLDLIALLRGPWPHGPSHYPQPAHRPISRSQAFTAQPVNDSIVLLREIG
;
A
#
# COMPACT_ATOMS: atom_id res chain seq x y z
N MET A 1 7.42 62.36 -4.44
CA MET A 1 8.84 62.76 -4.61
C MET A 1 9.57 62.06 -3.49
N THR A 2 10.36 61.01 -3.65
CA THR A 2 11.28 60.44 -4.67
C THR A 2 11.70 59.10 -4.03
N ASP A 3 12.19 58.03 -4.63
CA ASP A 3 12.54 57.60 -5.97
C ASP A 3 12.61 56.07 -5.87
N SER A 4 12.15 55.36 -6.90
CA SER A 4 12.30 53.91 -7.01
C SER A 4 13.71 53.56 -7.50
N PRO A 5 14.37 52.49 -7.03
CA PRO A 5 15.47 51.89 -7.75
C PRO A 5 15.03 50.65 -8.55
N GLN A 6 15.29 50.74 -9.86
CA GLN A 6 15.20 49.71 -10.88
C GLN A 6 16.30 48.64 -10.74
N GLY A 7 15.91 47.37 -10.97
CA GLY A 7 16.59 46.32 -11.75
C GLY A 7 18.05 45.93 -11.42
N PRO A 8 18.33 44.61 -11.37
CA PRO A 8 18.84 44.00 -12.60
C PRO A 8 18.22 42.63 -12.95
N ALA A 9 18.09 42.41 -14.26
CA ALA A 9 17.60 41.19 -14.90
C ALA A 9 18.65 40.06 -14.80
N ALA A 10 18.23 38.90 -14.29
CA ALA A 10 19.04 37.68 -14.29
C ALA A 10 18.83 36.91 -15.60
N THR A 11 19.92 36.78 -16.35
CA THR A 11 20.02 36.03 -17.61
C THR A 11 20.01 34.53 -17.33
N SER A 12 18.99 33.82 -17.81
CA SER A 12 18.93 32.35 -17.78
C SER A 12 19.82 31.76 -18.87
N HIS A 13 20.87 31.02 -18.47
CA HIS A 13 21.62 30.13 -19.36
C HIS A 13 21.13 28.68 -19.16
N LEU A 14 20.46 28.14 -20.17
CA LEU A 14 20.14 26.71 -20.29
C LEU A 14 21.34 25.98 -20.93
N PRO A 15 21.87 24.91 -20.32
CA PRO A 15 22.78 24.00 -21.01
C PRO A 15 22.02 22.97 -21.86
N ALA A 16 22.59 22.72 -23.05
CA ALA A 16 22.11 21.81 -24.07
C ALA A 16 22.12 20.34 -23.60
N ALA A 17 21.04 19.61 -23.91
CA ALA A 17 20.95 18.17 -23.72
C ALA A 17 21.79 17.44 -24.79
N SER A 18 22.73 16.61 -24.34
CA SER A 18 23.44 15.64 -25.18
C SER A 18 22.63 14.33 -25.23
N SER A 19 22.20 13.94 -26.43
CA SER A 19 21.56 12.67 -26.72
C SER A 19 22.57 11.50 -26.70
N PRO A 20 22.31 10.41 -25.96
CA PRO A 20 23.00 9.15 -26.17
C PRO A 20 22.31 8.28 -27.21
N ASP A 21 23.13 7.86 -28.16
CA ASP A 21 22.91 6.95 -29.29
C ASP A 21 22.55 5.54 -28.77
N LEU A 22 21.29 5.13 -28.92
CA LEU A 22 20.81 3.79 -28.56
C LEU A 22 20.90 2.87 -29.77
N ALA A 23 21.99 2.10 -29.82
CA ALA A 23 22.19 1.00 -30.76
C ALA A 23 21.12 -0.10 -30.54
N TYR A 24 20.18 -0.16 -31.48
CA TYR A 24 19.12 -1.17 -31.56
C TYR A 24 19.72 -2.51 -32.04
N ARG A 25 20.06 -3.43 -31.10
CA ARG A 25 20.39 -4.83 -31.44
C ARG A 25 19.12 -5.67 -31.53
N SER A 26 18.61 -5.82 -32.74
CA SER A 26 17.59 -6.81 -33.11
C SER A 26 18.10 -8.23 -32.83
N ARG A 27 17.50 -8.92 -31.86
CA ARG A 27 17.62 -10.39 -31.74
C ARG A 27 16.40 -11.03 -32.40
N THR A 28 16.66 -11.78 -33.46
CA THR A 28 15.72 -12.69 -34.11
C THR A 28 15.49 -13.91 -33.22
N PRO A 29 14.25 -14.29 -32.89
CA PRO A 29 13.97 -15.59 -32.30
C PRO A 29 13.91 -16.68 -33.38
N GLU A 30 14.62 -17.78 -33.15
CA GLU A 30 14.55 -19.00 -33.96
C GLU A 30 13.23 -19.76 -33.70
N PRO A 31 12.62 -20.37 -34.74
CA PRO A 31 11.47 -21.24 -34.59
C PRO A 31 11.91 -22.66 -34.27
N THR A 32 11.59 -23.15 -33.07
CA THR A 32 11.62 -24.60 -32.78
C THR A 32 10.21 -25.15 -32.87
N SER A 33 9.97 -25.82 -33.99
CA SER A 33 8.96 -26.86 -34.12
C SER A 33 9.28 -28.01 -33.17
N GLU A 34 8.30 -28.54 -32.44
CA GLU A 34 8.01 -29.98 -32.49
C GLU A 34 6.69 -30.30 -31.80
N LEU A 35 5.85 -30.99 -32.59
CA LEU A 35 4.58 -31.58 -32.22
C LEU A 35 4.88 -32.78 -31.31
N ASP A 36 4.44 -32.75 -30.06
CA ASP A 36 4.23 -33.98 -29.30
C ASP A 36 2.80 -34.03 -28.79
N LYS A 37 2.09 -35.05 -29.27
CA LYS A 37 0.64 -35.26 -29.10
C LYS A 37 0.50 -36.38 -28.07
N THR A 38 0.64 -36.04 -26.79
CA THR A 38 0.46 -37.00 -25.70
C THR A 38 -0.97 -36.90 -25.18
N ASP A 39 -1.78 -37.90 -25.53
CA ASP A 39 -3.12 -38.12 -24.96
C ASP A 39 -3.05 -38.10 -23.42
N HIS A 40 -3.70 -37.13 -22.80
CA HIS A 40 -3.88 -37.06 -21.35
C HIS A 40 -5.27 -37.55 -20.97
N PRO A 41 -5.38 -38.45 -19.97
CA PRO A 41 -6.66 -38.96 -19.51
C PRO A 41 -7.52 -37.82 -18.94
N MET A 42 -8.80 -37.85 -19.27
CA MET A 42 -9.85 -37.01 -18.68
C MET A 42 -9.84 -37.20 -17.15
N HIS A 43 -9.09 -36.36 -16.45
CA HIS A 43 -9.35 -36.10 -15.05
C HIS A 43 -10.72 -35.41 -14.98
N GLN A 44 -11.70 -36.15 -14.46
CA GLN A 44 -12.93 -35.60 -13.92
C GLN A 44 -12.60 -34.32 -13.16
N ALA A 45 -13.12 -33.21 -13.67
CA ALA A 45 -13.14 -31.95 -12.98
C ALA A 45 -13.95 -32.15 -11.70
N ALA A 46 -13.23 -32.46 -10.61
CA ALA A 46 -13.76 -32.22 -9.29
C ALA A 46 -14.16 -30.75 -9.29
N SER A 47 -15.45 -30.50 -9.18
CA SER A 47 -16.00 -29.19 -8.85
C SER A 47 -15.40 -28.81 -7.50
N GLN A 48 -14.20 -28.23 -7.54
CA GLN A 48 -13.61 -27.52 -6.43
C GLN A 48 -14.55 -26.36 -6.20
N THR A 49 -15.46 -26.54 -5.25
CA THR A 49 -16.17 -25.42 -4.63
C THR A 49 -15.09 -24.47 -4.16
N CYS A 50 -14.87 -23.39 -4.91
CA CYS A 50 -13.97 -22.33 -4.49
C CYS A 50 -14.50 -21.87 -3.12
N PRO A 51 -13.74 -22.05 -2.03
CA PRO A 51 -14.16 -21.56 -0.73
C PRO A 51 -14.35 -20.06 -0.87
N THR A 52 -15.52 -19.57 -0.48
CA THR A 52 -15.78 -18.15 -0.30
C THR A 52 -14.62 -17.57 0.51
N PRO A 53 -13.86 -16.59 -0.02
CA PRO A 53 -12.65 -16.14 0.64
C PRO A 53 -13.01 -15.51 1.99
N THR A 54 -12.56 -16.15 3.06
CA THR A 54 -12.61 -15.62 4.42
C THR A 54 -11.80 -14.31 4.45
N ARG A 55 -12.33 -13.25 5.06
CA ARG A 55 -11.77 -11.88 5.11
C ARG A 55 -10.25 -11.79 5.35
N ALA A 56 -9.61 -12.74 6.03
CA ALA A 56 -8.20 -12.75 6.44
C ALA A 56 -7.16 -12.96 5.30
N ARG A 57 -7.42 -12.50 4.07
CA ARG A 57 -6.55 -12.71 2.91
C ARG A 57 -5.95 -11.44 2.32
N LEU A 58 -6.56 -10.26 2.46
CA LEU A 58 -6.07 -9.09 1.70
C LEU A 58 -4.69 -8.66 2.19
N LEU A 59 -4.48 -8.66 3.51
CA LEU A 59 -3.16 -8.33 4.06
C LEU A 59 -2.14 -9.40 3.70
N ARG A 60 -2.47 -10.69 3.78
CA ARG A 60 -1.53 -11.78 3.45
C ARG A 60 -1.16 -11.81 1.96
N ASP A 61 -2.12 -11.56 1.08
CA ASP A 61 -1.94 -11.63 -0.38
C ASP A 61 -1.11 -10.44 -0.91
N ILE A 62 -0.92 -9.37 -0.11
CA ILE A 62 -0.20 -8.14 -0.51
C ILE A 62 1.01 -7.84 0.36
N ALA A 63 1.05 -8.33 1.59
CA ALA A 63 2.19 -8.14 2.49
C ALA A 63 3.50 -8.76 1.99
N ARG A 64 3.49 -9.55 0.90
CA ARG A 64 4.71 -10.20 0.37
C ARG A 64 4.83 -10.14 -1.16
N PRO A 65 5.90 -9.54 -1.73
CA PRO A 65 6.96 -8.78 -1.06
C PRO A 65 6.62 -7.29 -0.91
N VAL A 66 6.64 -6.87 0.36
CA VAL A 66 6.99 -5.56 0.96
C VAL A 66 6.63 -4.31 0.18
N HIS A 67 5.80 -3.49 0.83
CA HIS A 67 5.41 -2.12 0.51
C HIS A 67 4.87 -1.85 -0.91
N SER A 68 3.61 -1.44 -0.98
CA SER A 68 2.95 -1.23 -2.27
C SER A 68 2.19 0.08 -2.34
N GLY A 69 2.32 0.75 -3.48
CA GLY A 69 1.40 1.80 -3.90
C GLY A 69 0.05 1.20 -4.28
N ILE A 70 -1.04 1.83 -3.84
CA ILE A 70 -2.40 1.44 -4.21
C ILE A 70 -2.99 2.58 -5.03
N VAL A 71 -3.25 2.30 -6.31
CA VAL A 71 -3.67 3.28 -7.31
C VAL A 71 -5.02 2.92 -7.93
N GLY A 72 -5.69 3.92 -8.51
CA GLY A 72 -6.93 3.74 -9.24
C GLY A 72 -8.20 4.09 -8.45
N PRO A 73 -9.37 3.97 -9.10
CA PRO A 73 -10.65 4.47 -8.58
C PRO A 73 -11.13 3.72 -7.33
N TYR A 74 -10.63 2.50 -7.09
CA TYR A 74 -11.01 1.66 -5.94
C TYR A 74 -9.94 1.63 -4.84
N ALA A 75 -8.88 2.45 -4.95
CA ALA A 75 -7.78 2.45 -4.01
C ALA A 75 -8.24 2.72 -2.56
N ASN A 76 -9.12 3.72 -2.37
CA ASN A 76 -9.62 4.07 -1.04
C ASN A 76 -10.46 2.96 -0.42
N ASP A 77 -11.36 2.34 -1.20
CA ASP A 77 -12.18 1.23 -0.70
C ASP A 77 -11.32 0.03 -0.31
N TRP A 78 -10.30 -0.22 -1.10
CA TRP A 78 -9.34 -1.28 -0.88
C TRP A 78 -8.51 -1.05 0.39
N LEU A 79 -7.92 0.14 0.54
CA LEU A 79 -7.17 0.53 1.73
C LEU A 79 -8.05 0.50 2.99
N ARG A 80 -9.30 0.98 2.90
CA ARG A 80 -10.26 0.91 4.01
C ARG A 80 -10.54 -0.53 4.43
N ALA A 81 -10.72 -1.45 3.47
CA ALA A 81 -10.93 -2.86 3.80
C ALA A 81 -9.70 -3.50 4.45
N ALA A 82 -8.49 -3.19 3.96
CA ALA A 82 -7.25 -3.65 4.57
C ALA A 82 -7.05 -3.07 5.98
N PHE A 83 -7.39 -1.80 6.19
CA PHE A 83 -7.37 -1.13 7.50
C PHE A 83 -8.32 -1.81 8.49
N VAL A 84 -9.56 -2.08 8.06
CA VAL A 84 -10.53 -2.83 8.88
C VAL A 84 -10.01 -4.24 9.17
N GLU A 85 -9.52 -4.97 8.17
CA GLU A 85 -8.96 -6.31 8.37
C GLU A 85 -7.80 -6.30 9.37
N ALA A 86 -6.91 -5.31 9.31
CA ALA A 86 -5.79 -5.15 10.25
C ALA A 86 -6.27 -4.98 11.70
N LEU A 87 -7.37 -4.25 11.91
CA LEU A 87 -7.94 -4.01 13.23
C LEU A 87 -8.81 -5.18 13.73
N VAL A 88 -9.33 -6.02 12.85
CA VAL A 88 -10.27 -7.09 13.24
C VAL A 88 -9.60 -8.46 13.35
N SER A 89 -8.52 -8.71 12.62
CA SER A 89 -7.90 -10.03 12.50
C SER A 89 -7.37 -10.56 13.85
N ASP A 90 -7.86 -11.71 14.32
CA ASP A 90 -7.50 -12.36 15.60
C ASP A 90 -6.05 -12.87 15.69
N GLU A 91 -5.40 -13.13 14.56
CA GLU A 91 -4.04 -13.66 14.54
C GLU A 91 -3.02 -12.53 14.73
N ARG A 92 -2.38 -12.48 15.92
CA ARG A 92 -1.30 -11.53 16.27
C ARG A 92 -1.60 -10.12 15.78
N LEU A 93 -2.57 -9.50 16.46
CA LEU A 93 -3.05 -8.15 16.25
C LEU A 93 -1.88 -7.20 15.90
N PRO A 94 -1.74 -6.75 14.65
CA PRO A 94 -0.67 -5.85 14.27
C PRO A 94 -0.91 -4.46 14.86
N ASP A 95 0.18 -3.74 15.13
CA ASP A 95 0.11 -2.31 15.41
C ASP A 95 -0.16 -1.58 14.10
N VAL A 96 -1.23 -0.80 14.06
CA VAL A 96 -1.67 -0.03 12.90
C VAL A 96 -1.28 1.42 13.10
N VAL A 97 -0.38 1.90 12.25
CA VAL A 97 0.13 3.27 12.27
C VAL A 97 -0.46 4.04 11.10
N THR A 98 -0.95 5.25 11.34
CA THR A 98 -1.40 6.16 10.28
C THR A 98 -1.41 7.61 10.74
N THR A 99 -1.66 8.55 9.83
CA THR A 99 -1.91 9.95 10.17
C THR A 99 -3.40 10.24 10.21
N ARG A 100 -3.82 11.29 10.91
CA ARG A 100 -5.21 11.75 10.90
C ARG A 100 -5.68 12.08 9.48
N HIS A 101 -4.81 12.70 8.69
CA HIS A 101 -5.06 13.03 7.29
C HIS A 101 -5.35 11.77 6.46
N ASP A 102 -4.50 10.76 6.56
CA ASP A 102 -4.65 9.50 5.81
C ASP A 102 -5.88 8.71 6.25
N LEU A 103 -6.17 8.69 7.56
CA LEU A 103 -7.36 8.07 8.10
C LEU A 103 -8.63 8.74 7.56
N ASP A 104 -8.67 10.08 7.52
CA ASP A 104 -9.79 10.82 6.93
C ASP A 104 -9.92 10.54 5.42
N LEU A 105 -8.82 10.42 4.68
CA LEU A 105 -8.88 10.03 3.26
C LEU A 105 -9.46 8.63 3.06
N MET A 106 -9.09 7.66 3.89
CA MET A 106 -9.59 6.28 3.81
C MET A 106 -11.08 6.18 4.21
N LEU A 107 -11.51 6.98 5.19
CA LEU A 107 -12.86 6.96 5.75
C LEU A 107 -13.78 8.05 5.18
N CYS A 108 -13.34 8.74 4.13
CA CYS A 108 -14.08 9.81 3.46
C CYS A 108 -14.50 10.95 4.42
N GLY A 109 -13.58 11.38 5.29
CA GLY A 109 -13.75 12.47 6.24
C GLY A 109 -14.57 12.10 7.47
N ARG A 110 -14.67 10.81 7.79
CA ARG A 110 -15.49 10.28 8.89
C ARG A 110 -14.68 9.61 9.98
N ALA A 111 -13.40 9.96 10.10
CA ALA A 111 -12.56 9.38 11.14
C ALA A 111 -12.97 9.83 12.56
N ASP A 112 -13.72 10.92 12.68
CA ASP A 112 -14.35 11.39 13.93
C ASP A 112 -15.48 10.47 14.42
N GLN A 113 -16.01 9.62 13.55
CA GLN A 113 -17.07 8.66 13.89
C GLN A 113 -16.54 7.37 14.51
N LEU A 114 -15.21 7.19 14.56
CA LEU A 114 -14.56 6.06 15.22
C LEU A 114 -14.34 6.37 16.70
N ALA A 115 -14.68 5.42 17.56
CA ALA A 115 -14.30 5.45 18.97
C ALA A 115 -12.83 5.04 19.10
N LEU A 116 -11.92 5.97 18.74
CA LEU A 116 -10.48 5.69 18.71
C LEU A 116 -9.94 5.18 20.06
N VAL A 117 -10.57 5.59 21.16
CA VAL A 117 -10.22 5.19 22.55
C VAL A 117 -10.17 3.68 22.71
N GLU A 118 -11.12 2.96 22.11
CA GLU A 118 -11.22 1.51 22.26
C GLU A 118 -10.18 0.77 21.40
N LEU A 119 -9.53 1.49 20.47
CA LEU A 119 -8.48 0.99 19.59
C LEU A 119 -7.08 1.51 19.96
N GLU A 120 -6.93 2.34 21.01
CA GLU A 120 -5.67 3.04 21.34
C GLU A 120 -4.46 2.11 21.53
N ASP A 121 -4.70 0.88 22.01
CA ASP A 121 -3.66 -0.13 22.20
C ASP A 121 -3.08 -0.66 20.89
N ARG A 122 -3.72 -0.38 19.75
CA ARG A 122 -3.40 -0.98 18.44
C ARG A 122 -3.37 0.01 17.29
N LEU A 123 -4.16 1.07 17.37
CA LEU A 123 -4.30 2.09 16.34
C LEU A 123 -3.59 3.35 16.82
N HIS A 124 -2.43 3.60 16.26
CA HIS A 124 -1.64 4.79 16.53
C HIS A 124 -1.89 5.83 15.42
N VAL A 125 -2.70 6.84 15.74
CA VAL A 125 -3.03 7.95 14.83
C VAL A 125 -2.24 9.18 15.21
N PHE A 126 -1.43 9.68 14.29
CA PHE A 126 -0.59 10.85 14.49
C PHE A 126 -1.13 12.09 13.76
N GLY A 127 -0.74 13.28 14.22
CA GLY A 127 -1.15 14.53 13.58
C GLY A 127 -0.43 14.78 12.26
N ALA A 128 0.84 14.37 12.20
CA ALA A 128 1.74 14.58 11.06
C ALA A 128 2.46 13.29 10.63
N LEU A 129 3.03 13.32 9.42
CA LEU A 129 3.80 12.20 8.86
C LEU A 129 5.08 11.96 9.67
N GLU A 130 5.74 13.03 10.07
CA GLU A 130 6.99 13.03 10.83
C GLU A 130 6.83 12.33 12.18
N GLU A 131 5.72 12.58 12.88
CA GLU A 131 5.40 11.92 14.16
C GLU A 131 5.19 10.41 13.98
N ALA A 132 4.50 10.02 12.91
CA ALA A 132 4.29 8.61 12.58
C ALA A 132 5.63 7.91 12.25
N ILE A 133 6.52 8.59 11.53
CA ILE A 133 7.88 8.08 11.23
C ILE A 133 8.70 7.93 12.51
N GLU A 134 8.75 8.94 13.36
CA GLU A 134 9.48 8.88 14.64
C GLU A 134 8.99 7.71 15.51
N HIS A 135 7.67 7.51 15.55
CA HIS A 135 7.07 6.38 16.25
C HIS A 135 7.51 5.03 15.67
N LEU A 136 7.46 4.87 14.34
CA LEU A 136 7.90 3.66 13.66
C LEU A 136 9.39 3.39 13.88
N GLU A 137 10.24 4.41 13.82
CA GLU A 137 11.68 4.27 14.06
C GLU A 137 11.96 3.85 15.51
N THR A 138 11.28 4.48 16.47
CA THR A 138 11.35 4.11 17.89
C THR A 138 10.91 2.66 18.12
N MET A 139 9.83 2.22 17.45
CA MET A 139 9.35 0.85 17.53
C MET A 139 10.37 -0.15 16.96
N ALA A 140 10.96 0.16 15.80
CA ALA A 140 12.01 -0.67 15.21
C ALA A 140 13.25 -0.77 16.11
N ASP A 141 13.66 0.32 16.77
CA ASP A 141 14.77 0.28 17.73
C ASP A 141 14.49 -0.60 18.94
N ARG A 142 13.26 -0.55 19.47
CA ARG A 142 12.81 -1.46 20.53
C ARG A 142 12.93 -2.92 20.07
N ILE A 143 12.47 -3.24 18.87
CA ILE A 143 12.57 -4.59 18.29
C ILE A 143 14.03 -5.05 18.20
N ARG A 144 14.91 -4.21 17.64
CA ARG A 144 16.34 -4.52 17.51
C ARG A 144 17.03 -4.70 18.86
N SER A 145 16.57 -4.00 19.90
CA SER A 145 17.06 -4.16 21.28
C SER A 145 16.60 -5.47 21.95
N GLY A 146 15.81 -6.29 21.24
CA GLY A 146 15.30 -7.58 21.72
C GLY A 146 13.96 -7.49 22.44
N GLN A 147 13.30 -6.33 22.43
CA GLN A 147 11.92 -6.24 22.89
C GLN A 147 11.00 -6.85 21.81
N GLY A 148 10.15 -7.79 22.21
CA GLY A 148 9.14 -8.31 21.27
C GLY A 148 8.17 -7.21 20.89
N ALA A 149 7.91 -7.05 19.60
CA ALA A 149 6.82 -6.21 19.10
C ALA A 149 5.98 -7.01 18.09
N PRO A 150 4.69 -6.68 17.95
CA PRO A 150 3.87 -7.23 16.89
C PRO A 150 4.35 -6.75 15.52
N THR A 151 3.82 -7.36 14.46
CA THR A 151 3.91 -6.85 13.09
C THR A 151 3.35 -5.42 13.06
N ALA A 152 4.02 -4.50 12.38
CA ALA A 152 3.52 -3.15 12.16
C ALA A 152 2.90 -3.03 10.76
N ILE A 153 1.73 -2.39 10.66
CA ILE A 153 1.10 -2.02 9.40
C ILE A 153 0.99 -0.51 9.34
N TRP A 154 1.59 0.08 8.32
CA TRP A 154 1.60 1.53 8.14
C TRP A 154 0.78 1.93 6.93
N PHE A 155 -0.22 2.78 7.14
CA PHE A 155 -1.02 3.39 6.07
C PHE A 155 -0.61 4.85 5.89
N ALA A 156 -0.15 5.21 4.69
CA ALA A 156 0.31 6.57 4.40
C ALA A 156 -0.04 7.03 2.97
N THR A 157 -0.12 8.34 2.76
CA THR A 157 -0.13 8.96 1.42
C THR A 157 1.18 9.75 1.23
N PRO A 158 2.24 9.15 0.65
CA PRO A 158 3.58 9.76 0.67
C PRO A 158 3.68 11.10 -0.05
N GLY A 159 2.94 11.30 -1.15
CA GLY A 159 2.96 12.58 -1.88
C GLY A 159 4.36 12.99 -2.32
N GLN A 160 4.81 14.16 -1.88
CA GLN A 160 6.15 14.69 -2.16
C GLN A 160 7.24 14.06 -1.27
N ASP A 161 6.85 13.46 -0.14
CA ASP A 161 7.75 12.91 0.89
C ASP A 161 8.02 11.41 0.68
N SER A 162 7.89 10.93 -0.56
CA SER A 162 8.07 9.52 -0.92
C SER A 162 9.47 8.98 -0.61
N ASP A 163 10.48 9.84 -0.65
CA ASP A 163 11.85 9.53 -0.30
C ASP A 163 12.04 9.32 1.21
N VAL A 164 11.40 10.15 2.05
CA VAL A 164 11.42 9.97 3.51
C VAL A 164 10.69 8.69 3.90
N VAL A 165 9.50 8.44 3.33
CA VAL A 165 8.76 7.19 3.53
C VAL A 165 9.61 5.97 3.12
N TYR A 166 10.34 6.07 2.01
CA TYR A 166 11.22 5.01 1.55
C TYR A 166 12.37 4.76 2.52
N GLN A 167 13.00 5.82 3.05
CA GLN A 167 14.05 5.70 4.07
C GLN A 167 13.54 5.02 5.34
N THR A 168 12.33 5.36 5.81
CA THR A 168 11.71 4.70 6.97
C THR A 168 11.46 3.21 6.69
N ILE A 169 11.00 2.86 5.49
CA ILE A 169 10.81 1.46 5.08
C ILE A 169 12.15 0.70 5.03
N GLU A 170 13.19 1.28 4.44
CA GLU A 170 14.54 0.69 4.40
C GLU A 170 15.12 0.55 5.80
N TYR A 171 14.85 1.50 6.69
CA TYR A 171 15.23 1.41 8.09
C TYR A 171 14.63 0.14 8.72
N TRP A 172 13.38 -0.19 8.41
CA TRP A 172 12.72 -1.42 8.84
C TRP A 172 13.17 -2.71 8.11
N ALA A 173 14.20 -2.66 7.27
CA ALA A 173 14.69 -3.85 6.58
C ALA A 173 15.06 -4.99 7.56
N GLY A 174 14.49 -6.17 7.32
CA GLY A 174 14.65 -7.35 8.17
C GLY A 174 13.71 -7.41 9.38
N LEU A 175 12.83 -6.42 9.55
CA LEU A 175 11.74 -6.39 10.52
C LEU A 175 10.39 -6.63 9.82
N ASP A 176 9.31 -6.73 10.59
CA ASP A 176 7.97 -7.06 10.09
C ASP A 176 7.10 -5.79 9.94
N LEU A 177 7.45 -4.95 8.96
CA LEU A 177 6.66 -3.79 8.54
C LEU A 177 5.95 -4.06 7.22
N ILE A 178 4.65 -3.76 7.19
CA ILE A 178 3.84 -3.74 5.97
C ILE A 178 3.39 -2.31 5.72
N ALA A 179 3.98 -1.64 4.72
CA ALA A 179 3.55 -0.29 4.32
C ALA A 179 2.54 -0.35 3.16
N LEU A 180 1.34 0.21 3.35
CA LEU A 180 0.30 0.33 2.34
C LEU A 180 0.15 1.80 1.97
N LEU A 181 0.60 2.14 0.77
CA LEU A 181 0.80 3.53 0.36
C LEU A 181 -0.29 3.95 -0.61
N ARG A 182 -1.03 5.01 -0.31
CA ARG A 182 -2.04 5.54 -1.22
C ARG A 182 -1.36 6.32 -2.36
N GLY A 183 -1.67 5.94 -3.59
CA GLY A 183 -1.12 6.55 -4.79
C GLY A 183 0.08 5.81 -5.38
N PRO A 184 0.72 6.37 -6.42
CA PRO A 184 1.88 5.75 -7.06
C PRO A 184 3.04 5.61 -6.09
N TRP A 185 3.72 4.46 -6.12
CA TRP A 185 4.92 4.23 -5.32
C TRP A 185 6.16 4.15 -6.22
N PRO A 186 7.05 5.15 -6.23
CA PRO A 186 8.21 5.17 -7.14
C PRO A 186 9.30 4.16 -6.77
N HIS A 187 9.29 3.65 -5.53
CA HIS A 187 10.31 2.73 -5.00
C HIS A 187 9.86 1.26 -4.96
N GLY A 188 8.74 0.91 -5.60
CA GLY A 188 8.23 -0.46 -5.55
C GLY A 188 7.00 -0.70 -6.42
N PRO A 189 6.33 -1.84 -6.22
CA PRO A 189 5.14 -2.18 -6.99
C PRO A 189 3.98 -1.22 -6.69
N SER A 190 3.15 -0.99 -7.70
CA SER A 190 1.85 -0.35 -7.53
C SER A 190 0.75 -1.34 -7.94
N HIS A 191 -0.23 -1.54 -7.07
CA HIS A 191 -1.40 -2.37 -7.33
C HIS A 191 -2.58 -1.50 -7.77
N TYR A 192 -3.38 -2.03 -8.69
CA TYR A 192 -4.59 -1.41 -9.19
C TYR A 192 -5.79 -2.30 -8.81
N PRO A 193 -6.42 -2.07 -7.64
CA PRO A 193 -7.53 -2.89 -7.19
C PRO A 193 -8.68 -2.88 -8.21
N GLN A 194 -9.25 -4.06 -8.44
CA GLN A 194 -10.42 -4.22 -9.29
C GLN A 194 -11.63 -4.63 -8.45
N PRO A 195 -12.84 -4.12 -8.77
CA PRO A 195 -14.05 -4.51 -8.08
C PRO A 195 -14.36 -5.98 -8.42
N ALA A 196 -14.92 -6.70 -7.46
CA ALA A 196 -15.19 -8.12 -7.53
C ALA A 196 -16.08 -8.57 -8.71
N HIS A 197 -16.76 -7.64 -9.36
CA HIS A 197 -17.80 -7.91 -10.35
C HIS A 197 -17.31 -8.23 -11.76
N ARG A 198 -16.00 -8.39 -12.01
CA ARG A 198 -15.50 -8.92 -13.30
C ARG A 198 -14.64 -10.17 -13.10
N PRO A 199 -15.23 -11.38 -13.17
CA PRO A 199 -14.46 -12.61 -13.19
C PRO A 199 -13.97 -12.84 -14.63
N ILE A 200 -12.76 -12.37 -14.95
CA ILE A 200 -12.12 -12.76 -16.23
C ILE A 200 -10.70 -13.32 -16.01
N SER A 201 -10.11 -13.23 -14.82
CA SER A 201 -8.79 -13.83 -14.54
C SER A 201 -8.54 -14.07 -13.06
N ARG A 202 -7.61 -14.99 -12.77
CA ARG A 202 -7.21 -15.55 -11.47
C ARG A 202 -6.72 -14.56 -10.38
N SER A 203 -6.82 -13.26 -10.60
CA SER A 203 -6.61 -12.24 -9.57
C SER A 203 -7.89 -12.11 -8.75
N GLN A 204 -7.81 -12.37 -7.44
CA GLN A 204 -8.95 -12.45 -6.54
C GLN A 204 -9.83 -11.19 -6.57
N ALA A 205 -11.13 -11.41 -6.65
CA ALA A 205 -12.18 -10.40 -6.70
C ALA A 205 -12.32 -9.68 -5.35
N PHE A 206 -12.01 -8.37 -5.28
CA PHE A 206 -12.21 -7.55 -4.09
C PHE A 206 -13.62 -6.94 -4.06
N THR A 207 -14.41 -7.23 -3.02
CA THR A 207 -15.72 -6.58 -2.84
C THR A 207 -15.56 -5.39 -1.91
N ALA A 208 -15.67 -4.18 -2.45
CA ALA A 208 -15.70 -2.96 -1.66
C ALA A 208 -16.89 -2.99 -0.69
N GLN A 209 -16.62 -2.91 0.61
CA GLN A 209 -17.69 -2.71 1.58
C GLN A 209 -18.05 -1.21 1.64
N PRO A 210 -19.34 -0.86 1.77
CA PRO A 210 -19.75 0.50 2.07
C PRO A 210 -19.00 1.04 3.29
N VAL A 211 -18.63 2.32 3.24
CA VAL A 211 -17.92 2.96 4.36
C VAL A 211 -18.69 2.84 5.68
N ASN A 212 -20.03 2.87 5.63
CA ASN A 212 -20.89 2.71 6.82
C ASN A 212 -20.68 1.35 7.48
N ASP A 213 -20.62 0.28 6.70
CA ASP A 213 -20.43 -1.08 7.21
C ASP A 213 -19.06 -1.20 7.89
N SER A 214 -18.03 -0.56 7.32
CA SER A 214 -16.70 -0.48 7.93
C SER A 214 -16.72 0.25 9.27
N ILE A 215 -17.43 1.38 9.38
CA ILE A 215 -17.52 2.13 10.65
C ILE A 215 -18.32 1.36 11.69
N VAL A 216 -19.45 0.74 11.31
CA VAL A 216 -20.25 -0.09 12.22
C VAL A 216 -19.38 -1.22 12.77
N LEU A 217 -18.66 -1.92 11.89
CA LEU A 217 -17.83 -3.04 12.29
C LEU A 217 -16.66 -2.62 13.20
N LEU A 218 -16.06 -1.46 12.96
CA LEU A 218 -15.02 -0.92 13.85
C LEU A 218 -15.56 -0.51 15.23
N ARG A 219 -16.83 -0.10 15.33
CA ARG A 219 -17.50 0.20 16.61
C ARG A 219 -17.94 -1.03 17.39
N GLU A 220 -18.06 -2.19 16.74
CA GLU A 220 -18.45 -3.43 17.42
C GLU A 220 -17.26 -4.13 18.09
N ILE A 221 -16.03 -3.72 17.76
CA ILE A 221 -14.79 -4.35 18.20
C ILE A 221 -14.10 -3.53 19.29
N GLY A 222 -14.40 -2.23 19.35
CA GLY A 222 -14.08 -1.41 20.49
C GLY A 222 -15.07 -1.59 21.63
#